data_AF-A0A822E6T3-F1
#
_entry.id   AF-A0A822E6T3-F1
#
_cell.length_a   1.000
_cell.length_b   1.000
_cell.length_c   1.000
_cell.angle_alpha   90.00
_cell.angle_beta   90.00
_cell.angle_gamma   90.00
#
_symmetry.space_group_name_H-M   'P 1'
#
loop_
_entity.id
_entity.type
_entity.pdbx_description
1 polymer ?
#
loop_
_entity_poly.entity_id
_entity_poly.type
_entity_poly.pdbx_seq_one_letter_code
_entity_poly.pdbx_strand_id
1 'polypeptide(L)'
;MDGYYDGTVFHRVVPNFIAQGGDPTGTGEGDESATGEFFADEFHTRLRFNRRGLVGIVNQGPNTNASQFFFTLGSTPELDKKNTLFGKVVGNTLFNMLKLGEGEIIGEIPVHKHKIIKAEIISNPFD
;
A
#
# COMPACT_ATOMS: atom_id res chain seq x y z
N MET A 1 15.94 -6.26 9.11
CA MET A 1 14.99 -6.44 7.98
C MET A 1 14.42 -7.82 8.14
N ASP A 2 13.18 -7.89 8.61
CA ASP A 2 12.75 -9.04 9.42
C ASP A 2 11.69 -9.90 8.70
N GLY A 3 11.55 -9.73 7.37
CA GLY A 3 10.55 -10.45 6.58
C GLY A 3 9.12 -10.11 6.96
N TYR A 4 8.87 -8.96 7.60
CA TYR A 4 7.55 -8.58 8.14
C TYR A 4 6.40 -8.69 7.12
N TYR A 5 6.66 -8.31 5.87
CA TYR A 5 5.65 -8.39 4.80
C TYR A 5 5.57 -9.76 4.12
N ASP A 6 6.52 -10.67 4.36
CA ASP A 6 6.52 -12.01 3.78
C ASP A 6 5.36 -12.78 4.40
N GLY A 7 4.37 -13.17 3.61
CA GLY A 7 3.15 -13.70 4.21
C GLY A 7 1.91 -12.90 3.88
N THR A 8 2.06 -11.58 3.88
CA THR A 8 0.96 -10.63 3.85
C THR A 8 0.23 -10.67 2.51
N VAL A 9 -1.08 -10.45 2.57
CA VAL A 9 -1.96 -10.48 1.40
C VAL A 9 -2.47 -9.09 1.07
N PHE A 10 -2.93 -8.91 -0.17
CA PHE A 10 -3.75 -7.77 -0.53
C PHE A 10 -5.20 -8.09 -0.14
N HIS A 11 -5.57 -7.69 1.09
CA HIS A 11 -6.85 -8.05 1.69
C HIS A 11 -8.02 -7.21 1.18
N ARG A 12 -7.75 -6.03 0.61
CA ARG A 12 -8.76 -5.12 0.09
C ARG A 12 -8.37 -4.57 -1.28
N VAL A 13 -9.27 -4.65 -2.24
CA VAL A 13 -9.09 -4.13 -3.60
C VAL A 13 -10.35 -3.40 -4.03
N VAL A 14 -10.17 -2.16 -4.46
CA VAL A 14 -11.22 -1.32 -5.05
C VAL A 14 -10.81 -1.05 -6.50
N PRO A 15 -11.48 -1.66 -7.50
CA PRO A 15 -11.11 -1.51 -8.90
C PRO A 15 -11.00 -0.05 -9.32
N ASN A 16 -9.95 0.27 -10.08
CA ASN A 16 -9.61 1.64 -10.54
C ASN A 16 -9.32 2.66 -9.44
N PHE A 17 -9.22 2.23 -8.17
CA PHE A 17 -8.90 3.08 -7.03
C PHE A 17 -7.61 2.60 -6.36
N ILE A 18 -7.68 1.59 -5.49
CA ILE A 18 -6.52 1.10 -4.73
C ILE A 18 -6.49 -0.42 -4.58
N ALA A 19 -5.29 -0.97 -4.39
CA ALA A 19 -5.06 -2.30 -3.83
C ALA A 19 -4.28 -2.15 -2.53
N GLN A 20 -4.86 -2.58 -1.41
CA GLN A 20 -4.35 -2.39 -0.06
C GLN A 20 -3.83 -3.72 0.51
N GLY A 21 -2.69 -3.66 1.20
CA GLY A 21 -2.03 -4.78 1.85
C GLY A 21 -1.13 -4.31 3.00
N GLY A 22 -0.19 -5.15 3.41
CA GLY A 22 0.74 -4.84 4.50
C GLY A 22 0.23 -5.19 5.90
N ASP A 23 -0.92 -5.86 6.00
CA ASP A 23 -1.44 -6.42 7.26
C ASP A 23 -1.00 -7.89 7.43
N PRO A 24 -0.18 -8.24 8.46
CA PRO A 24 0.20 -9.61 8.79
C PRO A 24 -0.95 -10.57 9.07
N THR A 25 -2.07 -10.06 9.59
CA THR A 25 -3.28 -10.83 9.87
C THR A 25 -4.14 -11.03 8.62
N GLY A 26 -4.00 -10.15 7.61
CA GLY A 26 -4.77 -10.16 6.37
C GLY A 26 -6.26 -9.85 6.53
N THR A 27 -6.65 -9.24 7.67
CA THR A 27 -8.04 -8.92 8.03
C THR A 27 -8.41 -7.47 7.69
N GLY A 28 -7.42 -6.58 7.63
CA GLY A 28 -7.55 -5.14 7.58
C GLY A 28 -7.34 -4.45 8.93
N GLU A 29 -7.32 -5.19 10.03
CA GLU A 29 -7.23 -4.64 11.39
C GLU A 29 -5.81 -4.68 11.96
N GLY A 30 -4.94 -5.53 11.42
CA GLY A 30 -3.55 -5.61 11.88
C GLY A 30 -2.74 -4.45 11.33
N ASP A 31 -2.27 -3.58 12.22
CA ASP A 31 -1.41 -2.47 11.84
C ASP A 31 -0.42 -2.14 12.95
N GLU A 32 0.86 -2.45 12.73
CA GLU A 32 1.94 -2.22 13.69
C GLU A 32 3.14 -1.63 12.96
N SER A 33 3.64 -0.49 13.42
CA SER A 33 4.85 0.10 12.84
C SER A 33 6.10 -0.62 13.36
N ALA A 34 7.25 -0.41 12.70
CA ALA A 34 8.53 -0.94 13.18
C ALA A 34 8.91 -0.48 14.60
N THR A 35 8.29 0.61 15.11
CA THR A 35 8.51 1.14 16.46
C THR A 35 7.44 0.71 17.46
N GLY A 36 6.37 0.07 17.00
CA GLY A 36 5.17 -0.23 17.80
C GLY A 36 4.23 0.97 18.00
N GLU A 37 4.60 2.17 17.54
CA GLU A 37 3.80 3.39 17.64
C GLU A 37 3.37 3.92 16.27
N PHE A 38 2.23 4.60 16.21
CA PHE A 38 1.85 5.32 14.99
C PHE A 38 2.81 6.49 14.72
N PHE A 39 3.02 6.82 13.44
CA PHE A 39 3.83 7.97 13.04
C PHE A 39 3.05 9.00 12.22
N ALA A 40 3.63 10.20 12.13
CA ALA A 40 3.00 11.38 11.54
C ALA A 40 2.77 11.25 10.03
N ASP A 41 1.80 12.00 9.52
CA ASP A 41 1.63 12.19 8.08
C ASP A 41 2.71 13.11 7.50
N GLU A 42 3.18 12.77 6.30
CA GLU A 42 4.20 13.55 5.58
C GLU A 42 3.66 13.97 4.21
N PHE A 43 3.32 15.26 4.07
CA PHE A 43 2.77 15.79 2.83
C PHE A 43 3.76 16.70 2.11
N HIS A 44 3.86 16.52 0.79
CA HIS A 44 4.70 17.35 -0.07
C HIS A 44 3.90 17.88 -1.26
N THR A 45 4.00 19.17 -1.56
CA THR A 45 3.18 19.85 -2.59
C THR A 45 3.31 19.23 -3.99
N ARG A 46 4.48 18.67 -4.30
CA ARG A 46 4.80 17.99 -5.57
C ARG A 46 4.36 16.53 -5.64
N LEU A 47 3.99 15.90 -4.53
CA LEU A 47 3.56 14.51 -4.47
C LEU A 47 2.03 14.48 -4.45
N ARG A 48 1.43 13.90 -5.49
CA ARG A 48 -0.02 13.86 -5.69
C ARG A 48 -0.44 12.52 -6.26
N PHE A 49 -1.59 12.04 -5.81
CA PHE A 49 -2.18 10.79 -6.25
C PHE A 49 -2.92 10.95 -7.58
N ASN A 50 -2.18 11.30 -8.64
CA ASN A 50 -2.74 11.70 -9.94
C ASN A 50 -2.70 10.61 -11.02
N ARG A 51 -2.25 9.41 -10.68
CA ARG A 51 -2.11 8.28 -11.61
C ARG A 51 -1.94 6.97 -10.86
N ARG A 52 -2.09 5.86 -11.60
CA ARG A 52 -1.77 4.50 -11.14
C ARG A 52 -0.27 4.32 -10.87
N GLY A 53 0.06 3.37 -10.00
CA GLY A 53 1.44 2.99 -9.68
C GLY A 53 2.12 3.88 -8.65
N LEU A 54 1.34 4.58 -7.82
CA LEU A 54 1.85 5.30 -6.64
C LEU A 54 1.65 4.43 -5.40
N VAL A 55 2.51 4.61 -4.40
CA VAL A 55 2.46 3.88 -3.13
C VAL A 55 2.19 4.88 -2.01
N GLY A 56 1.11 4.64 -1.26
CA GLY A 56 0.69 5.46 -0.13
C GLY A 56 0.50 4.64 1.13
N ILE A 57 0.57 5.31 2.29
CA ILE A 57 0.35 4.68 3.60
C ILE A 57 -1.14 4.77 3.98
N VAL A 58 -1.69 3.67 4.47
CA VAL A 58 -3.05 3.64 5.03
C VAL A 58 -3.00 4.27 6.42
N ASN A 59 -4.02 5.05 6.75
CA ASN A 59 -4.21 5.58 8.09
C ASN A 59 -5.69 5.51 8.49
N GLN A 60 -5.95 5.58 9.80
CA GLN A 60 -7.28 5.61 10.40
C GLN A 60 -7.72 7.03 10.80
N GLY A 61 -6.96 8.03 10.34
CA GLY A 61 -7.07 9.44 10.72
C GLY A 61 -5.69 10.11 10.69
N PRO A 62 -5.62 11.43 10.94
CA PRO A 62 -4.36 12.15 10.92
C PRO A 62 -3.31 11.52 11.86
N ASN A 63 -2.09 11.33 11.36
CA ASN A 63 -0.94 10.81 12.12
C ASN A 63 -1.14 9.40 12.72
N THR A 64 -1.87 8.54 12.01
CA THR A 64 -2.07 7.12 12.40
C THR A 64 -1.44 6.16 11.39
N ASN A 65 -0.27 6.53 10.87
CA ASN A 65 0.46 5.69 9.93
C ASN A 65 1.18 4.55 10.66
N ALA A 66 1.14 3.35 10.09
CA ALA A 66 1.90 2.20 10.58
C ALA A 66 2.42 1.35 9.41
N SER A 67 2.01 0.09 9.29
CA SER A 67 2.51 -0.89 8.32
C SER A 67 1.65 -1.03 7.07
N GLN A 68 0.34 -0.76 7.15
CA GLN A 68 -0.53 -0.95 6.01
C GLN A 68 -0.28 0.11 4.93
N PHE A 69 -0.27 -0.34 3.68
CA PHE A 69 -0.03 0.52 2.52
C PHE A 69 -0.96 0.13 1.37
N PHE A 70 -1.01 0.99 0.36
CA PHE A 70 -1.77 0.73 -0.85
C PHE A 70 -1.02 1.14 -2.12
N PHE A 71 -1.34 0.45 -3.21
CA PHE A 71 -1.02 0.88 -4.57
C PHE A 71 -2.21 1.59 -5.20
N THR A 72 -1.97 2.69 -5.93
CA THR A 72 -3.02 3.28 -6.76
C THR A 72 -3.21 2.49 -8.05
N LEU A 73 -4.46 2.10 -8.33
CA LEU A 73 -4.87 1.47 -9.59
C LEU A 73 -5.40 2.49 -10.60
N GLY A 74 -5.71 3.70 -10.14
CA GLY A 74 -6.14 4.84 -10.95
C GLY A 74 -5.63 6.17 -10.38
N SER A 75 -6.22 7.28 -10.84
CA SER A 75 -6.02 8.58 -10.20
C SER A 75 -6.95 8.70 -9.00
N THR A 76 -6.42 9.10 -7.85
CA THR A 76 -7.12 9.12 -6.56
C THR A 76 -6.89 10.43 -5.80
N PRO A 77 -7.23 11.60 -6.38
CA PRO A 77 -6.96 12.92 -5.79
C PRO A 77 -7.64 13.14 -4.43
N GLU A 78 -8.67 12.36 -4.09
CA GLU A 78 -9.33 12.37 -2.79
C GLU A 78 -8.44 11.93 -1.62
N LEU A 79 -7.29 11.30 -1.91
CA LEU A 79 -6.27 10.89 -0.94
C LEU A 79 -5.16 11.95 -0.77
N ASP A 80 -5.12 12.98 -1.62
CA ASP A 80 -4.16 14.08 -1.48
C ASP A 80 -4.34 14.78 -0.12
N LYS A 81 -3.21 15.01 0.58
CA LYS A 81 -3.17 15.60 1.93
C LYS A 81 -3.96 14.82 3.00
N LYS A 82 -4.31 13.57 2.71
CA LYS A 82 -4.89 12.64 3.69
C LYS A 82 -3.97 11.47 3.96
N ASN A 83 -3.27 10.98 2.93
CA ASN A 83 -2.36 9.85 3.04
C ASN A 83 -0.95 10.26 2.60
N THR A 84 0.05 9.75 3.31
CA THR A 84 1.46 9.94 2.95
C THR A 84 1.78 9.20 1.65
N LEU A 85 2.26 9.91 0.63
CA LEU A 85 2.76 9.32 -0.62
C LEU A 85 4.28 9.18 -0.50
N PHE A 86 4.77 7.94 -0.41
CA PHE A 86 6.20 7.68 -0.16
C PHE A 86 6.92 6.94 -1.29
N GLY A 87 6.18 6.46 -2.31
CA GLY A 87 6.79 5.66 -3.36
C GLY A 87 6.04 5.64 -4.69
N LYS A 88 6.67 5.00 -5.68
CA LYS A 88 6.06 4.65 -6.97
C LYS A 88 6.62 3.34 -7.49
N VAL A 89 5.80 2.59 -8.21
CA VAL A 89 6.22 1.42 -8.99
C VAL A 89 6.99 1.91 -10.23
N VAL A 90 8.09 1.24 -10.58
CA VAL A 90 9.00 1.66 -11.64
C VAL A 90 9.04 0.70 -12.83
N GLY A 91 9.18 1.26 -14.03
CA GLY A 91 9.46 0.51 -15.25
C GLY A 91 8.35 -0.47 -15.63
N ASN A 92 8.76 -1.61 -16.18
CA ASN A 92 7.86 -2.60 -16.77
C ASN A 92 7.09 -3.43 -15.72
N THR A 93 7.40 -3.28 -14.42
CA THR A 93 6.70 -3.99 -13.33
C THR A 93 5.36 -3.36 -12.99
N LEU A 94 5.02 -2.20 -13.56
CA LEU A 94 3.71 -1.57 -13.37
C LEU A 94 2.56 -2.53 -13.72
N PHE A 95 2.69 -3.28 -14.82
CA PHE A 95 1.65 -4.23 -15.22
C PHE A 95 1.50 -5.40 -14.25
N ASN A 96 2.56 -5.80 -13.56
CA ASN A 96 2.47 -6.83 -12.51
C ASN A 96 1.66 -6.32 -11.32
N MET A 97 1.85 -5.05 -10.93
CA MET A 97 1.06 -4.42 -9.87
C MET A 97 -0.42 -4.27 -10.28
N LEU A 98 -0.70 -3.90 -11.54
CA LEU A 98 -2.08 -3.73 -12.00
C LEU A 98 -2.91 -5.02 -11.98
N LYS A 99 -2.25 -6.19 -12.08
CA LYS A 99 -2.92 -7.48 -11.92
C LYS A 99 -3.54 -7.68 -10.53
N LEU A 100 -3.09 -6.94 -9.51
CA LEU A 100 -3.73 -6.95 -8.18
C LEU A 100 -5.18 -6.46 -8.23
N GLY A 101 -5.53 -5.65 -9.24
CA GLY A 101 -6.88 -5.15 -9.47
C GLY A 101 -7.76 -6.06 -10.32
N GLU A 102 -7.24 -7.20 -10.79
CA GLU A 102 -7.94 -8.15 -11.66
C GLU A 102 -8.54 -9.30 -10.83
N GLY A 103 -9.59 -9.93 -11.36
CA GLY A 103 -10.24 -11.10 -10.74
C GLY A 103 -11.58 -10.79 -10.08
N GLU A 104 -12.15 -11.82 -9.45
CA GLU A 104 -13.44 -11.71 -8.76
C GLU A 104 -13.27 -11.02 -7.39
N ILE A 105 -14.05 -9.96 -7.18
CA ILE A 105 -14.05 -9.15 -5.96
C ILE A 105 -15.48 -9.08 -5.44
N ILE A 106 -15.68 -9.47 -4.19
CA ILE A 106 -16.98 -9.39 -3.52
C ILE A 106 -16.93 -8.21 -2.54
N GLY A 107 -17.66 -7.15 -2.85
CA GLY A 107 -17.53 -5.87 -2.16
C GLY A 107 -16.18 -5.24 -2.48
N GLU A 108 -15.25 -5.33 -1.53
CA GLU A 108 -13.86 -4.87 -1.70
C GLU A 108 -12.85 -5.99 -1.38
N ILE A 109 -13.32 -7.24 -1.20
CA ILE A 109 -12.49 -8.37 -0.81
C ILE A 109 -12.27 -9.27 -2.04
N PRO A 110 -11.02 -9.47 -2.48
CA PRO A 110 -10.71 -10.42 -3.55
C PRO A 110 -11.02 -11.85 -3.11
N VAL A 111 -11.69 -12.62 -3.98
CA VAL A 111 -11.93 -14.06 -3.76
C VAL A 111 -10.59 -14.82 -3.70
N HIS A 112 -9.66 -14.44 -4.58
CA HIS A 112 -8.29 -14.93 -4.58
C HIS A 112 -7.33 -13.80 -4.24
N LYS A 113 -6.85 -13.79 -3.00
CA LYS A 113 -5.92 -12.75 -2.52
C LYS A 113 -4.50 -13.03 -3.01
N HIS A 114 -3.89 -12.06 -3.67
CA HIS A 114 -2.46 -12.08 -3.96
C HIS A 114 -1.64 -11.88 -2.67
N LYS A 115 -0.41 -12.41 -2.66
CA LYS A 115 0.45 -12.48 -1.49
C LYS A 115 1.86 -11.99 -1.80
N ILE A 116 2.46 -11.28 -0.85
CA ILE A 116 3.89 -10.95 -0.87
C ILE A 116 4.66 -12.19 -0.40
N ILE A 117 5.45 -12.75 -1.32
CA ILE A 117 6.27 -13.94 -1.04
C ILE A 117 7.55 -13.54 -0.33
N LYS A 118 8.16 -12.43 -0.76
CA LYS A 118 9.43 -11.91 -0.26
C LYS A 118 9.56 -10.43 -0.57
N ALA A 119 10.16 -9.67 0.34
CA ALA A 119 10.67 -8.32 0.06
C ALA A 119 12.21 -8.28 0.08
N GLU A 120 12.81 -7.59 -0.90
CA GLU A 120 14.26 -7.39 -0.99
C GLU A 120 14.57 -5.90 -1.15
N ILE A 121 15.55 -5.40 -0.38
CA ILE A 121 16.01 -4.03 -0.49
C ILE A 121 17.22 -3.97 -1.41
N ILE A 122 17.02 -3.32 -2.56
CA ILE A 122 18.04 -3.20 -3.61
C ILE A 122 19.06 -2.11 -3.27
N SER A 123 18.64 -1.06 -2.59
CA SER A 123 19.48 0.06 -2.14
C SER A 123 18.91 0.63 -0.86
N ASN A 124 19.73 0.73 0.18
CA ASN A 124 19.35 1.36 1.45
C ASN A 124 20.08 2.70 1.60
N PRO A 125 19.39 3.85 1.54
CA PRO A 125 20.02 5.16 1.69
C PRO A 125 20.26 5.57 3.16
N PHE A 126 19.86 4.74 4.12
CA PHE A 126 19.98 5.00 5.56
C PHE A 126 21.11 4.20 6.23
N ASP A 127 21.85 3.40 5.46
CA ASP A 127 23.11 2.75 5.89
C ASP A 127 24.32 3.63 5.55
#